data_AF-X1WEX1-F1
#
_entry.id   AF-X1WEX1-F1
#
_cell.length_a   1.000
_cell.length_b   1.000
_cell.length_c   1.000
_cell.angle_alpha   90.00
_cell.angle_beta   90.00
_cell.angle_gamma   90.00
#
_symmetry.space_group_name_H-M   'P 1'
#
loop_
_entity.id
_entity.type
_entity.pdbx_description
1 polymer ?
#
loop_
_entity_poly.entity_id
_entity_poly.type
_entity_poly.pdbx_seq_one_letter_code
_entity_poly.pdbx_strand_id
1 'polypeptide(L)'
;MYRKLLFVMVLCNAAGFNIQISPVKHFTNEDPLFGQTIIQAKDGIFVPSPTYGRLFKCTLDNECTKVNINDENPKGMRPVASVASLTSQEQHVVMCNQVRTENRGTEYLNGICTLVSPSGKVKLYPAELDNNKNNNNNNNNNNNKYQGGRINQGPGTEIAFVLDGSGSIQDDDFQKAKDFIYNVMSNVWKTCFDCNFAIVQYGSLIRTELSLLDNEDRVGSLLKVKQIKQIYNLTKTASAINHVLTDIFIPENGSKDNSAKIIIVLSDGKILGDPMTLDEVLNKPQMKGVTRYSIGVGDGILKNLDATEEMMQIADPGKYYNVSSYRALNDIVSSLERGIIGTKDPGTEIAFVLDGSGSIQDDDFQKAKDFIYNVMSNVWKTCFDCNFAIVQYGSLIRTELLLLDNEDRAGSLLKVKQIKQIYNLTKTASAINHVLTDIFIPEKGSKNNTAKIIIVLSDGEILEDPMTLDEVLNKPQMKGVTRYSIGVGDGILKKPNAVKEMMQIADPGKYYSVSSYGALNDILSSLEREIIGTEGDSVTTTVLQIN
;
A
#
# COMPACT_ATOMS: atom_id res chain seq x y z
N MET A 1 34.51 -49.49 64.83
CA MET A 1 34.99 -49.91 63.50
C MET A 1 33.97 -49.42 62.48
N TYR A 2 34.42 -48.60 61.53
CA TYR A 2 33.62 -47.85 60.55
C TYR A 2 32.58 -48.68 59.78
N ARG A 3 31.37 -48.14 59.58
CA ARG A 3 30.62 -48.31 58.32
C ARG A 3 29.81 -47.05 58.01
N LYS A 4 30.09 -46.51 56.82
CA LYS A 4 29.65 -45.21 56.29
C LYS A 4 28.22 -45.27 55.73
N LEU A 5 27.56 -44.11 55.84
CA LEU A 5 26.47 -43.50 55.07
C LEU A 5 25.86 -44.27 53.87
N LEU A 6 24.53 -44.20 53.80
CA LEU A 6 23.84 -43.60 52.64
C LEU A 6 22.53 -42.95 53.12
N PHE A 7 22.51 -41.62 53.23
CA PHE A 7 21.29 -40.83 53.40
C PHE A 7 20.95 -40.23 52.04
N VAL A 8 19.85 -40.68 51.44
CA VAL A 8 19.33 -40.12 50.19
C VAL A 8 18.64 -38.80 50.54
N MET A 9 19.28 -37.68 50.22
CA MET A 9 18.61 -36.38 50.16
C MET A 9 17.76 -36.34 48.90
N VAL A 10 16.43 -36.34 49.07
CA VAL A 10 15.50 -35.91 48.03
C VAL A 10 15.56 -34.37 48.00
N LEU A 11 16.35 -33.82 47.08
CA LEU A 11 16.30 -32.40 46.74
C LEU A 11 15.08 -32.17 45.85
N CYS A 12 14.02 -31.61 46.44
CA CYS A 12 12.90 -31.06 45.68
C CYS A 12 13.40 -29.79 44.98
N ASN A 13 13.73 -29.89 43.69
CA ASN A 13 14.03 -28.72 42.85
C ASN A 13 12.73 -27.93 42.64
N ALA A 14 12.48 -26.94 43.49
CA ALA A 14 11.56 -25.87 43.16
C ALA A 14 12.27 -24.92 42.18
N ALA A 15 11.97 -25.04 40.90
CA ALA A 15 12.28 -24.00 39.93
C ALA A 15 11.40 -22.78 40.26
N GLY A 16 11.87 -21.94 41.18
CA GLY A 16 11.24 -20.66 41.47
C GLY A 16 11.51 -19.70 40.32
N PHE A 17 10.60 -19.62 39.36
CA PHE A 17 10.60 -18.51 38.41
C PHE A 17 10.25 -17.24 39.19
N ASN A 18 11.15 -16.25 39.17
CA ASN A 18 11.06 -14.99 39.92
C ASN A 18 10.17 -13.94 39.22
N ILE A 19 9.40 -14.34 38.22
CA ILE A 19 8.46 -13.48 37.50
C ILE A 19 7.09 -14.15 37.60
N GLN A 20 6.14 -13.43 38.21
CA GLN A 20 4.76 -13.88 38.29
C GLN A 20 4.16 -13.87 36.87
N ILE A 21 3.80 -15.05 36.37
CA ILE A 21 3.32 -15.26 34.99
C ILE A 21 1.89 -14.72 34.82
N SER A 22 1.15 -14.61 35.92
CA SER A 22 -0.16 -13.97 35.94
C SER A 22 0.01 -12.45 36.09
N PRO A 23 -0.60 -11.66 35.19
CA PRO A 23 -0.48 -10.20 35.22
C PRO A 23 -1.03 -9.63 36.54
N VAL A 24 -0.22 -8.82 37.21
CA VAL A 24 -0.59 -8.17 38.48
C VAL A 24 -1.61 -7.06 38.24
N LYS A 25 -1.54 -6.37 37.10
CA LYS A 25 -2.48 -5.32 36.68
C LYS A 25 -2.44 -5.13 35.17
N HIS A 26 -3.60 -4.87 34.56
CA HIS A 26 -3.71 -4.48 33.16
C HIS A 26 -3.99 -2.99 33.04
N PHE A 27 -3.27 -2.35 32.13
CA PHE A 27 -3.51 -0.97 31.75
C PHE A 27 -3.92 -0.95 30.28
N THR A 28 -5.06 -0.33 30.00
CA THR A 28 -5.60 -0.21 28.65
C THR A 28 -5.90 1.25 28.34
N ASN A 29 -5.83 1.60 27.06
CA ASN A 29 -6.20 2.91 26.55
C ASN A 29 -6.86 2.73 25.19
N GLU A 30 -7.60 3.74 24.75
CA GLU A 30 -8.26 3.75 23.44
C GLU A 30 -7.28 3.84 22.27
N ASP A 31 -6.03 4.22 22.52
CA ASP A 31 -4.98 4.21 21.50
C ASP A 31 -4.51 2.77 21.21
N PRO A 32 -4.63 2.26 19.97
CA PRO A 32 -4.15 0.93 19.60
C PRO A 32 -2.63 0.76 19.75
N LEU A 33 -1.89 1.86 19.78
CA LEU A 33 -0.43 1.90 19.99
C LEU A 33 -0.05 2.16 21.45
N PHE A 34 -1.04 2.20 22.36
CA PHE A 34 -0.78 2.30 23.79
C PHE A 34 0.00 1.09 24.30
N GLY A 35 1.14 1.34 24.93
CA GLY A 35 2.02 0.28 25.42
C GLY A 35 3.02 -0.24 24.39
N GLN A 36 3.05 0.31 23.16
CA GLN A 36 4.11 0.01 22.18
C GLN A 36 5.50 0.35 22.74
N THR A 37 5.58 1.41 23.53
CA THR A 37 6.74 1.72 24.38
C THR A 37 6.24 1.90 25.81
N ILE A 38 7.01 1.38 26.77
CA ILE A 38 6.72 1.51 28.19
C ILE A 38 7.98 2.00 28.85
N ILE A 39 7.83 3.00 29.71
CA ILE A 39 8.97 3.55 30.43
C ILE A 39 8.73 3.42 31.92
N GLN A 40 9.59 2.66 32.58
CA GLN A 40 9.46 2.42 34.00
C GLN A 40 9.93 3.62 34.80
N ALA A 41 9.10 4.01 35.76
CA ALA A 41 9.37 5.03 36.76
C ALA A 41 9.35 4.40 38.16
N LYS A 42 9.75 5.16 39.18
CA LYS A 42 9.84 4.71 40.56
C LYS A 42 8.48 4.35 41.14
N ASP A 43 7.46 5.08 40.73
CA ASP A 43 6.09 4.99 41.25
C ASP A 43 5.07 4.53 40.20
N GLY A 44 5.53 3.95 39.08
CA GLY A 44 4.65 3.44 38.03
C GLY A 44 5.34 3.30 36.68
N ILE A 45 4.54 3.38 35.63
CA ILE A 45 5.00 3.38 34.23
C ILE A 45 4.46 4.61 33.51
N PHE A 46 5.25 5.13 32.60
CA PHE A 46 4.81 6.09 31.61
C PHE A 46 4.56 5.36 30.30
N VAL A 47 3.40 5.63 29.69
CA VAL A 47 2.97 5.00 28.45
C VAL A 47 2.54 6.10 27.50
N PRO A 48 3.26 6.32 26.39
CA PRO A 48 2.84 7.25 25.37
C PRO A 48 1.61 6.69 24.64
N SER A 49 0.84 7.61 24.12
CA SER A 49 -0.27 7.37 23.21
C SER A 49 0.08 8.06 21.89
N PRO A 50 0.73 7.34 20.97
CA PRO A 50 1.23 7.91 19.72
C PRO A 50 0.16 8.50 18.82
N THR A 51 -1.01 7.88 18.76
CA THR A 51 -2.12 8.31 17.90
C THR A 51 -2.66 9.67 18.34
N TYR A 52 -2.64 9.94 19.66
CA TYR A 52 -3.19 11.18 20.23
C TYR A 52 -2.13 12.20 20.65
N GLY A 53 -0.83 11.88 20.53
CA GLY A 53 0.26 12.76 20.99
C GLY A 53 0.24 12.98 22.51
N ARG A 54 -0.21 11.99 23.30
CA ARG A 54 -0.38 12.09 24.76
C ARG A 54 0.62 11.22 25.50
N LEU A 55 0.86 11.53 26.78
CA LEU A 55 1.59 10.67 27.71
C LEU A 55 0.69 10.34 28.89
N PHE A 56 0.68 9.09 29.32
CA PHE A 56 -0.04 8.64 30.50
C PHE A 56 0.93 8.13 31.56
N LYS A 57 0.60 8.37 32.83
CA LYS A 57 1.25 7.78 34.00
C LYS A 57 0.30 6.78 34.63
N CYS A 58 0.71 5.52 34.66
CA CYS A 58 -0.06 4.41 35.22
C CYS A 58 0.64 3.89 36.47
N THR A 59 -0.11 3.66 37.54
CA THR A 59 0.43 3.21 38.84
C THR A 59 -0.31 1.96 39.30
N LEU A 60 0.28 1.19 40.22
CA LEU A 60 -0.38 -0.02 40.73
C LEU A 60 -1.67 0.30 41.51
N ASP A 61 -1.75 1.49 42.12
CA ASP A 61 -2.89 1.89 42.95
C ASP A 61 -3.99 2.62 42.16
N ASN A 62 -3.65 3.34 41.07
CA ASN A 62 -4.60 4.13 40.27
C ASN A 62 -4.65 3.70 38.78
N GLU A 63 -5.70 4.11 38.07
CA GLU A 63 -5.76 4.01 36.60
C GLU A 63 -4.77 4.97 35.91
N CYS A 64 -4.53 4.76 34.62
CA CYS A 64 -3.63 5.60 33.83
C CYS A 64 -4.13 7.05 33.75
N THR A 65 -3.40 7.99 34.33
CA THR A 65 -3.73 9.41 34.30
C THR A 65 -2.95 10.12 33.20
N LYS A 66 -3.59 11.02 32.45
CA LYS A 66 -2.91 11.82 31.43
C LYS A 66 -1.91 12.76 32.12
N VAL A 67 -0.66 12.71 31.67
CA VAL A 67 0.36 13.69 32.06
C VAL A 67 0.10 14.95 31.26
N ASN A 68 -0.21 16.05 31.94
CA ASN A 68 -0.36 17.34 31.29
C ASN A 68 1.05 17.86 30.97
N ILE A 69 1.43 18.10 29.71
CA ILE A 69 2.81 18.44 29.30
C ILE A 69 2.95 19.85 28.70
N ASN A 70 1.87 20.47 28.21
CA ASN A 70 1.61 21.92 27.99
C ASN A 70 0.41 22.03 27.02
N ASP A 71 -0.31 23.17 27.01
CA ASP A 71 -1.60 23.37 26.31
C ASP A 71 -1.53 23.43 24.78
N GLU A 72 -0.35 23.65 24.21
CA GLU A 72 -0.14 23.50 22.77
C GLU A 72 0.11 22.01 22.50
N ASN A 73 -0.92 21.28 22.08
CA ASN A 73 -0.82 19.91 21.57
C ASN A 73 -0.45 19.98 20.07
N PRO A 74 0.83 20.03 19.66
CA PRO A 74 1.16 19.91 18.24
C PRO A 74 0.66 18.55 17.74
N LYS A 75 -0.21 18.58 16.73
CA LYS A 75 -0.71 17.38 16.04
C LYS A 75 0.43 16.74 15.23
N GLY A 76 0.69 15.44 15.39
CA GLY A 76 1.67 14.70 14.58
C GLY A 76 2.25 13.47 15.29
N MET A 77 2.22 12.30 14.63
CA MET A 77 2.53 11.02 15.25
C MET A 77 4.03 10.73 15.36
N ARG A 78 4.49 10.71 16.61
CA ARG A 78 5.30 9.70 17.33
C ARG A 78 5.90 10.43 18.54
N PRO A 79 5.13 10.68 19.61
CA PRO A 79 5.69 11.06 20.90
C PRO A 79 6.71 9.99 21.32
N VAL A 80 7.99 10.28 21.14
CA VAL A 80 9.06 9.48 21.72
C VAL A 80 9.24 10.01 23.13
N ALA A 81 8.74 9.25 24.09
CA ALA A 81 9.06 9.49 25.49
C ALA A 81 10.30 8.67 25.84
N SER A 82 11.23 9.28 26.56
CA SER A 82 12.40 8.65 27.16
C SER A 82 12.47 9.10 28.62
N VAL A 83 12.88 8.21 29.53
CA VAL A 83 13.09 8.57 30.93
C VAL A 83 14.58 8.43 31.21
N ALA A 84 15.15 9.49 31.78
CA ALA A 84 16.50 9.49 32.30
C ALA A 84 16.44 9.72 33.81
N SER A 85 17.27 9.00 34.55
CA SER A 85 17.40 9.16 36.00
C SER A 85 18.80 9.65 36.29
N LEU A 86 18.93 10.84 36.88
CA LEU A 86 20.20 11.30 37.44
C LEU A 86 20.43 10.68 38.83
N THR A 87 19.36 10.43 39.60
CA THR A 87 19.41 9.78 40.92
C THR A 87 18.15 8.93 41.18
N SER A 88 18.21 8.03 42.18
CA SER A 88 17.06 7.20 42.63
C SER A 88 15.91 7.98 43.26
N GLN A 89 16.05 9.30 43.42
CA GLN A 89 15.04 10.19 44.01
C GLN A 89 14.48 11.21 43.00
N GLU A 90 15.19 11.52 41.91
CA GLU A 90 14.74 12.50 40.91
C GLU A 90 14.73 11.89 39.50
N GLN A 91 13.54 11.47 39.07
CA GLN A 91 13.33 10.97 37.71
C GLN A 91 12.90 12.10 36.79
N HIS A 92 13.58 12.17 35.65
CA HIS A 92 13.33 13.14 34.61
C HIS A 92 12.72 12.43 33.42
N VAL A 93 11.58 12.91 32.95
CA VAL A 93 10.88 12.35 31.79
C VAL A 93 11.02 13.32 30.64
N VAL A 94 11.65 12.91 29.55
CA VAL A 94 11.71 13.68 28.32
C VAL A 94 10.66 13.15 27.36
N MET A 95 9.68 13.97 26.99
CA MET A 95 8.72 13.65 25.94
C MET A 95 9.01 14.51 24.72
N CYS A 96 9.32 13.86 23.59
CA CYS A 96 9.56 14.51 22.32
C CYS A 96 8.41 14.25 21.36
N ASN A 97 7.71 15.29 20.94
CA ASN A 97 6.71 15.22 19.89
C ASN A 97 7.35 15.51 18.54
N GLN A 98 7.13 14.63 17.57
CA GLN A 98 7.55 14.87 16.20
C GLN A 98 6.70 15.98 15.58
N VAL A 99 7.36 17.01 15.05
CA VAL A 99 6.76 18.17 14.43
C VAL A 99 7.34 18.34 13.03
N ARG A 100 6.44 18.40 12.04
CA ARG A 100 6.79 18.67 10.65
C ARG A 100 6.74 20.18 10.42
N THR A 101 7.77 20.73 9.79
CA THR A 101 7.80 22.13 9.37
C THR A 101 8.19 22.20 7.91
N GLU A 102 7.38 22.84 7.07
CA GLU A 102 7.73 23.07 5.67
C GLU A 102 8.33 24.48 5.52
N ASN A 103 9.45 24.59 4.82
CA ASN A 103 10.06 25.86 4.48
C ASN A 103 10.56 25.81 3.04
N ARG A 104 10.01 26.67 2.17
CA ARG A 104 10.36 26.78 0.74
C ARG A 104 10.33 25.44 0.00
N GLY A 105 9.28 24.65 0.19
CA GLY A 105 9.10 23.35 -0.45
C GLY A 105 10.01 22.23 0.07
N THR A 106 10.77 22.48 1.14
CA THR A 106 11.52 21.45 1.87
C THR A 106 10.80 21.16 3.18
N GLU A 107 10.49 19.89 3.41
CA GLU A 107 9.93 19.44 4.68
C GLU A 107 11.03 19.06 5.66
N TYR A 108 10.94 19.61 6.86
CA TYR A 108 11.81 19.30 7.99
C TYR A 108 11.00 18.53 9.02
N LEU A 109 11.59 17.45 9.50
CA LEU A 109 11.04 16.61 10.54
C LEU A 109 11.85 16.85 11.82
N ASN A 110 11.29 17.62 12.76
CA ASN A 110 11.97 17.99 14.00
C ASN A 110 11.23 17.42 15.23
N GLY A 111 11.89 17.40 16.38
CA GLY A 111 11.26 17.03 17.66
C GLY A 111 11.09 18.26 18.54
N ILE A 112 9.88 18.49 19.08
CA ILE A 112 9.68 19.40 20.21
C ILE A 112 9.71 18.55 21.48
N CYS A 113 10.78 18.70 22.25
CA CYS A 113 10.99 17.94 23.48
C CYS A 113 10.62 18.77 24.72
N THR A 114 10.03 18.11 25.71
CA THR A 114 9.73 18.68 27.02
C THR A 114 10.31 17.78 28.09
N LEU A 115 11.13 18.35 28.96
CA LEU A 115 11.62 17.74 30.18
C LEU A 115 10.60 17.97 31.29
N VAL A 116 10.17 16.88 31.93
CA VAL A 116 9.30 16.87 33.10
C VAL A 116 10.13 16.40 34.29
N SER A 117 10.26 17.26 35.30
CA SER A 117 11.04 17.00 36.53
C SER A 117 10.16 17.27 37.77
N PRO A 118 10.56 16.80 38.96
CA PRO A 118 9.89 17.17 40.22
C PRO A 118 9.84 18.69 40.45
N SER A 119 10.84 19.44 39.95
CA SER A 119 10.93 20.90 40.02
C SER A 119 10.08 21.66 39.00
N GLY A 120 9.43 20.97 38.07
CA GLY A 120 8.59 21.58 37.03
C GLY A 120 8.90 21.09 35.62
N LYS A 121 8.35 21.80 34.62
CA LYS A 121 8.45 21.46 33.20
C LYS A 121 9.35 22.46 32.47
N VAL A 122 10.23 21.97 31.61
CA VAL A 122 11.13 22.79 30.79
C VAL A 122 11.03 22.33 29.33
N LYS A 123 10.74 23.25 28.41
CA LYS A 123 10.81 22.98 26.97
C LYS A 123 12.29 22.90 26.57
N LEU A 124 12.68 21.82 25.92
CA LEU A 124 14.05 21.62 25.45
C LEU A 124 14.15 22.18 24.03
N TYR A 125 15.06 23.13 23.80
CA TYR A 125 15.36 23.62 22.47
C TYR A 125 16.51 22.79 21.86
N PRO A 126 16.48 22.42 20.56
CA PRO A 126 17.51 21.57 19.95
C PRO A 126 18.95 22.09 20.14
N ALA A 127 19.16 23.41 20.18
CA ALA A 127 20.47 24.03 20.42
C ALA A 127 21.02 23.83 21.85
N GLU A 128 20.18 23.45 22.82
CA GLU A 128 20.57 23.24 24.22
C GLU A 128 21.01 21.80 24.50
N LEU A 129 20.63 20.86 23.62
CA LEU A 129 21.04 19.44 23.67
C LEU A 129 22.41 19.21 23.01
N ASP A 130 22.90 20.18 22.25
CA ASP A 130 24.23 20.19 21.61
C ASP A 130 25.28 20.94 22.46
N ASN A 131 25.22 20.81 23.79
CA ASN A 131 26.29 21.28 24.66
C ASN A 131 27.37 20.21 24.81
N ASN A 132 27.94 19.77 23.68
CA ASN A 132 29.28 19.19 23.67
C ASN A 132 30.31 20.35 23.58
N LYS A 133 30.33 21.19 24.62
CA LYS A 133 31.38 22.21 24.81
C LYS A 133 32.65 21.54 25.34
N ASN A 134 33.44 21.01 24.42
CA ASN A 134 34.89 21.09 24.47
C ASN A 134 35.38 21.60 23.12
N ASN A 135 35.25 22.90 22.89
CA ASN A 135 36.40 23.76 22.59
C ASN A 135 35.97 25.18 22.19
N ASN A 136 36.55 26.11 22.93
CA ASN A 136 36.73 27.53 22.67
C ASN A 136 36.66 27.94 21.20
N ASN A 137 35.72 28.83 20.86
CA ASN A 137 36.09 30.16 20.38
C ASN A 137 34.92 31.14 20.49
N ASN A 138 35.26 32.33 21.01
CA ASN A 138 34.37 33.44 21.29
C ASN A 138 33.80 34.09 20.02
N ASN A 139 32.65 34.74 20.24
CA ASN A 139 32.06 35.83 19.46
C ASN A 139 31.37 35.44 18.14
N ASN A 140 30.04 35.27 18.21
CA ASN A 140 29.17 36.37 17.78
C ASN A 140 27.75 36.22 18.34
N ASN A 141 27.30 37.29 18.98
CA ASN A 141 25.90 37.55 19.30
C ASN A 141 25.07 37.43 18.03
N ASN A 142 24.18 36.43 17.99
CA ASN A 142 22.93 36.55 17.26
C ASN A 142 21.82 35.99 18.16
N ASN A 143 21.03 36.92 18.69
CA ASN A 143 19.74 36.67 19.31
C ASN A 143 18.80 36.03 18.27
N ASN A 144 18.92 34.73 18.03
CA ASN A 144 17.83 33.96 17.42
C ASN A 144 16.79 33.67 18.49
N LYS A 145 16.06 34.73 18.82
CA LYS A 145 14.77 34.65 19.49
C LYS A 145 13.90 33.79 18.58
N TYR A 146 13.75 32.50 18.89
CA TYR A 146 12.71 31.65 18.34
C TYR A 146 11.37 32.29 18.72
N GLN A 147 10.89 33.22 17.90
CA GLN A 147 9.50 33.59 17.93
C GLN A 147 8.73 32.38 17.42
N GLY A 148 7.88 31.83 18.27
CA GLY A 148 6.90 30.81 17.92
C GLY A 148 5.95 31.35 16.86
N GLY A 149 6.39 31.37 15.61
CA GLY A 149 5.53 31.54 14.47
C GLY A 149 4.63 30.33 14.39
N ARG A 150 3.32 30.55 14.57
CA ARG A 150 2.29 29.58 14.23
C ARG A 150 2.55 29.05 12.81
N ILE A 151 2.48 27.73 12.73
CA ILE A 151 2.71 26.91 11.55
C ILE A 151 1.67 27.30 10.49
N ASN A 152 2.11 27.69 9.29
CA ASN A 152 1.29 27.47 8.09
C ASN A 152 1.37 25.97 7.82
N GLN A 153 0.42 25.22 8.38
CA GLN A 153 0.20 23.84 7.96
C GLN A 153 -0.08 23.90 6.47
N GLY A 154 0.55 23.04 5.66
CA GLY A 154 0.04 22.76 4.32
C GLY A 154 -1.48 22.52 4.43
N PRO A 155 -2.26 22.91 3.43
CA PRO A 155 -3.70 23.12 3.65
C PRO A 155 -4.50 21.84 3.98
N GLY A 156 -3.85 20.67 3.94
CA GLY A 156 -4.41 19.37 4.29
C GLY A 156 -5.14 18.71 3.13
N THR A 157 -5.66 17.51 3.37
CA THR A 157 -6.46 16.76 2.40
C THR A 157 -7.79 16.40 3.04
N GLU A 158 -8.89 16.63 2.34
CA GLU A 158 -10.24 16.30 2.77
C GLU A 158 -10.81 15.21 1.87
N ILE A 159 -11.20 14.10 2.46
CA ILE A 159 -11.57 12.87 1.75
C ILE A 159 -12.99 12.50 2.11
N ALA A 160 -13.91 12.56 1.15
CA ALA A 160 -15.30 12.19 1.34
C ALA A 160 -15.58 10.84 0.69
N PHE A 161 -15.95 9.85 1.50
CA PHE A 161 -16.53 8.60 1.00
C PHE A 161 -18.01 8.81 0.70
N VAL A 162 -18.44 8.41 -0.50
CA VAL A 162 -19.85 8.29 -0.89
C VAL A 162 -20.18 6.81 -0.87
N LEU A 163 -20.83 6.37 0.20
CA LEU A 163 -21.11 4.97 0.52
C LEU A 163 -22.51 4.59 0.04
N ASP A 164 -22.59 3.63 -0.88
CA ASP A 164 -23.85 3.00 -1.25
C ASP A 164 -24.40 2.19 -0.07
N GLY A 165 -25.61 2.55 0.36
CA GLY A 165 -26.40 1.84 1.33
C GLY A 165 -27.76 1.45 0.76
N SER A 166 -27.88 1.27 -0.56
CA SER A 166 -29.10 0.87 -1.27
C SER A 166 -29.57 -0.54 -0.90
N GLY A 167 -30.71 -0.96 -1.47
CA GLY A 167 -31.35 -2.24 -1.14
C GLY A 167 -30.74 -3.48 -1.82
N SER A 168 -29.84 -3.29 -2.80
CA SER A 168 -29.14 -4.40 -3.48
C SER A 168 -28.08 -5.05 -2.58
N ILE A 169 -27.46 -4.26 -1.71
CA ILE A 169 -26.37 -4.68 -0.84
C ILE A 169 -26.91 -5.49 0.34
N GLN A 170 -26.38 -6.69 0.55
CA GLN A 170 -26.72 -7.51 1.72
C GLN A 170 -26.02 -6.98 2.98
N ASP A 171 -26.61 -7.20 4.16
CA ASP A 171 -26.07 -6.70 5.44
C ASP A 171 -24.59 -7.07 5.67
N ASP A 172 -24.21 -8.31 5.35
CA ASP A 172 -22.83 -8.79 5.46
C ASP A 172 -21.87 -8.08 4.50
N ASP A 173 -22.34 -7.65 3.34
CA ASP A 173 -21.56 -6.94 2.35
C ASP A 173 -21.46 -5.45 2.69
N PHE A 174 -22.54 -4.86 3.23
CA PHE A 174 -22.50 -3.54 3.80
C PHE A 174 -21.54 -3.45 4.99
N GLN A 175 -21.46 -4.51 5.83
CA GLN A 175 -20.45 -4.57 6.89
C GLN A 175 -19.02 -4.57 6.33
N LYS A 176 -18.74 -5.31 5.26
CA LYS A 176 -17.42 -5.30 4.59
C LYS A 176 -17.10 -3.93 3.98
N ALA A 177 -18.09 -3.23 3.45
CA ALA A 177 -17.94 -1.85 2.97
C ALA A 177 -17.49 -0.90 4.09
N LYS A 178 -18.11 -1.01 5.27
CA LYS A 178 -17.72 -0.25 6.47
C LYS A 178 -16.31 -0.61 6.95
N ASP A 179 -15.98 -1.90 6.96
CA ASP A 179 -14.65 -2.37 7.37
C ASP A 179 -13.56 -1.88 6.40
N PHE A 180 -13.86 -1.84 5.10
CA PHE A 180 -12.99 -1.24 4.09
C PHE A 180 -12.73 0.25 4.38
N ILE A 181 -13.78 1.05 4.58
CA ILE A 181 -13.64 2.49 4.91
C ILE A 181 -12.86 2.67 6.21
N TYR A 182 -13.15 1.88 7.25
CA TYR A 182 -12.43 1.87 8.52
C TYR A 182 -10.94 1.62 8.31
N ASN A 183 -10.58 0.62 7.49
CA ASN A 183 -9.19 0.26 7.23
C ASN A 183 -8.45 1.38 6.49
N VAL A 184 -9.05 1.94 5.44
CA VAL A 184 -8.46 3.08 4.70
C VAL A 184 -8.25 4.27 5.63
N MET A 185 -9.25 4.66 6.42
CA MET A 185 -9.13 5.76 7.38
C MET A 185 -8.00 5.51 8.39
N SER A 186 -8.00 4.32 9.01
CA SER A 186 -7.00 3.90 9.99
C SER A 186 -5.58 3.93 9.41
N ASN A 187 -5.40 3.47 8.18
CA ASN A 187 -4.10 3.41 7.53
C ASN A 187 -3.62 4.77 7.04
N VAL A 188 -4.46 5.54 6.36
CA VAL A 188 -4.12 6.89 5.88
C VAL A 188 -3.72 7.78 7.05
N TRP A 189 -4.40 7.71 8.18
CA TRP A 189 -4.02 8.52 9.34
C TRP A 189 -2.66 8.20 9.95
N LYS A 190 -2.09 7.01 9.70
CA LYS A 190 -0.73 6.67 10.15
C LYS A 190 0.34 7.46 9.41
N THR A 191 0.04 7.94 8.20
CA THR A 191 1.02 8.55 7.29
C THR A 191 0.65 9.98 6.88
N CYS A 192 -0.64 10.29 6.75
CA CYS A 192 -1.17 11.60 6.44
C CYS A 192 -1.85 12.23 7.66
N PHE A 193 -1.14 13.13 8.35
CA PHE A 193 -1.63 13.75 9.59
C PHE A 193 -2.65 14.87 9.38
N ASP A 194 -2.60 15.53 8.21
CA ASP A 194 -3.54 16.59 7.82
C ASP A 194 -4.65 16.08 6.89
N CYS A 195 -4.87 14.75 6.85
CA CYS A 195 -6.00 14.13 6.15
C CYS A 195 -7.22 14.04 7.07
N ASN A 196 -8.33 14.64 6.66
CA ASN A 196 -9.64 14.57 7.31
C ASN A 196 -10.63 13.81 6.43
N PHE A 197 -11.50 13.02 7.06
CA PHE A 197 -12.49 12.17 6.40
C PHE A 197 -13.92 12.62 6.66
N ALA A 198 -14.76 12.47 5.65
CA ALA A 198 -16.20 12.52 5.77
C ALA A 198 -16.82 11.29 5.11
N ILE A 199 -18.02 10.90 5.53
CA ILE A 199 -18.76 9.78 4.96
C ILE A 199 -20.19 10.24 4.74
N VAL A 200 -20.63 10.16 3.49
CA VAL A 200 -22.00 10.39 3.06
C VAL A 200 -22.56 9.06 2.57
N GLN A 201 -23.57 8.55 3.26
CA GLN A 201 -24.29 7.35 2.84
C GLN A 201 -25.50 7.75 1.99
N TYR A 202 -25.83 6.96 0.97
CA TYR A 202 -27.04 7.14 0.19
C TYR A 202 -27.89 5.86 0.10
N GLY A 203 -29.18 6.04 -0.19
CA GLY A 203 -30.18 5.00 -0.28
C GLY A 203 -31.53 5.63 -0.65
N SER A 204 -32.59 5.28 0.08
CA SER A 204 -33.86 6.03 0.10
C SER A 204 -33.68 7.53 0.40
N LEU A 205 -32.67 7.88 1.22
CA LEU A 205 -32.25 9.24 1.57
C LEU A 205 -30.72 9.36 1.51
N ILE A 206 -30.21 10.59 1.59
CA ILE A 206 -28.78 10.88 1.70
C ILE A 206 -28.51 11.39 3.10
N ARG A 207 -27.47 10.85 3.76
CA ARG A 207 -27.13 11.19 5.15
C ARG A 207 -25.62 11.31 5.33
N THR A 208 -25.19 12.41 5.96
CA THR A 208 -23.83 12.53 6.48
C THR A 208 -23.68 11.63 7.70
N GLU A 209 -22.91 10.56 7.57
CA GLU A 209 -22.56 9.65 8.66
C GLU A 209 -21.36 10.17 9.46
N LEU A 210 -20.40 10.81 8.78
CA LEU A 210 -19.20 11.39 9.37
C LEU A 210 -18.92 12.75 8.73
N SER A 211 -18.77 13.79 9.56
CA SER A 211 -18.43 15.16 9.15
C SER A 211 -16.91 15.38 9.19
N LEU A 212 -16.39 16.36 8.45
CA LEU A 212 -14.99 16.77 8.58
C LEU A 212 -14.65 17.25 10.00
N LEU A 213 -15.62 17.77 10.76
CA LEU A 213 -15.45 18.19 12.16
C LEU A 213 -15.25 17.00 13.11
N ASP A 214 -15.72 15.80 12.76
CA ASP A 214 -15.60 14.61 13.64
C ASP A 214 -14.14 14.14 13.77
N ASN A 215 -13.25 14.57 12.86
CA ASN A 215 -11.85 14.15 12.78
C ASN A 215 -10.97 14.60 13.96
N GLU A 216 -11.47 15.48 14.83
CA GLU A 216 -10.80 15.80 16.10
C GLU A 216 -10.72 14.58 17.02
N ASP A 217 -11.72 13.70 16.97
CA ASP A 217 -11.75 12.42 17.65
C ASP A 217 -11.69 11.27 16.63
N ARG A 218 -10.47 10.86 16.29
CA ARG A 218 -10.24 9.78 15.30
C ARG A 218 -10.79 8.43 15.76
N VAL A 219 -10.79 8.12 17.06
CA VAL A 219 -11.35 6.84 17.52
C VAL A 219 -12.86 6.89 17.60
N GLY A 220 -13.43 7.97 18.10
CA GLY A 220 -14.87 8.20 17.99
C GLY A 220 -15.35 8.12 16.54
N SER A 221 -14.60 8.72 15.61
CA SER A 221 -14.85 8.62 14.17
C SER A 221 -14.86 7.18 13.66
N LEU A 222 -13.82 6.39 13.97
CA LEU A 222 -13.75 4.99 13.56
C LEU A 222 -14.86 4.11 14.18
N LEU A 223 -15.24 4.38 15.43
CA LEU A 223 -16.37 3.72 16.08
C LEU A 223 -17.69 4.10 15.40
N LYS A 224 -17.85 5.37 15.02
CA LYS A 224 -19.00 5.87 14.26
C LYS A 224 -19.12 5.13 12.94
N VAL A 225 -18.01 4.93 12.21
CA VAL A 225 -18.00 4.13 10.96
C VAL A 225 -18.56 2.72 11.19
N LYS A 226 -18.09 2.01 12.23
CA LYS A 226 -18.58 0.66 12.53
C LYS A 226 -20.08 0.63 12.83
N GLN A 227 -20.62 1.71 13.41
CA GLN A 227 -22.02 1.82 13.82
C GLN A 227 -22.96 2.33 12.72
N ILE A 228 -22.44 2.68 11.53
CA ILE A 228 -23.27 3.10 10.40
C ILE A 228 -24.30 2.00 10.09
N LYS A 229 -25.56 2.43 9.96
CA LYS A 229 -26.70 1.58 9.60
C LYS A 229 -27.10 1.82 8.15
N GLN A 230 -27.32 0.73 7.42
CA GLN A 230 -27.75 0.76 6.03
C GLN A 230 -29.11 1.47 5.86
N ILE A 231 -29.24 2.31 4.83
CA ILE A 231 -30.45 3.10 4.54
C ILE A 231 -31.48 2.30 3.71
N TYR A 232 -31.00 1.35 2.91
CA TYR A 232 -31.70 0.53 1.92
C TYR A 232 -32.38 1.34 0.78
N ASN A 233 -32.97 0.60 -0.16
CA ASN A 233 -33.81 1.06 -1.28
C ASN A 233 -33.03 1.63 -2.49
N LEU A 234 -33.13 2.93 -2.79
CA LEU A 234 -32.70 3.54 -4.06
C LEU A 234 -31.18 3.77 -4.14
N THR A 235 -30.68 4.10 -5.34
CA THR A 235 -29.25 4.32 -5.63
C THR A 235 -29.04 5.76 -6.12
N LYS A 236 -28.99 6.71 -5.18
CA LYS A 236 -28.94 8.17 -5.43
C LYS A 236 -27.52 8.74 -5.47
N THR A 237 -26.66 8.17 -6.32
CA THR A 237 -25.22 8.47 -6.38
C THR A 237 -24.90 9.92 -6.76
N ALA A 238 -25.53 10.48 -7.80
CA ALA A 238 -25.26 11.84 -8.25
C ALA A 238 -25.70 12.89 -7.21
N SER A 239 -26.87 12.69 -6.62
CA SER A 239 -27.33 13.54 -5.51
C SER A 239 -26.43 13.43 -4.28
N ALA A 240 -25.86 12.25 -3.98
CA ALA A 240 -24.94 12.07 -2.86
C ALA A 240 -23.59 12.76 -3.11
N ILE A 241 -23.07 12.72 -4.34
CA ILE A 241 -21.90 13.50 -4.74
C ILE A 241 -22.19 15.00 -4.59
N ASN A 242 -23.40 15.45 -4.98
CA ASN A 242 -23.79 16.84 -4.82
C ASN A 242 -23.81 17.24 -3.34
N HIS A 243 -24.36 16.39 -2.46
CA HIS A 243 -24.35 16.60 -1.01
C HIS A 243 -22.93 16.74 -0.45
N VAL A 244 -21.95 16.00 -0.97
CA VAL A 244 -20.54 16.21 -0.61
C VAL A 244 -20.09 17.64 -0.98
N LEU A 245 -20.40 18.11 -2.18
CA LEU A 245 -20.01 19.45 -2.62
C LEU A 245 -20.71 20.57 -1.84
N THR A 246 -21.98 20.39 -1.47
CA THR A 246 -22.82 21.45 -0.89
C THR A 246 -22.87 21.45 0.63
N ASP A 247 -22.56 20.32 1.27
CA ASP A 247 -22.73 20.14 2.71
C ASP A 247 -21.46 19.62 3.39
N ILE A 248 -20.50 19.02 2.67
CA ILE A 248 -19.25 18.55 3.28
C ILE A 248 -18.09 19.51 2.98
N PHE A 249 -17.86 19.82 1.71
CA PHE A 249 -16.78 20.71 1.27
C PHE A 249 -17.16 22.19 1.37
N ILE A 250 -17.70 22.56 2.53
CA ILE A 250 -18.05 23.94 2.88
C ILE A 250 -17.38 24.36 4.21
N PRO A 251 -16.97 25.62 4.36
CA PRO A 251 -16.31 26.10 5.57
C PRO A 251 -17.12 25.85 6.86
N GLU A 252 -18.44 25.95 6.79
CA GLU A 252 -19.36 25.76 7.91
C GLU A 252 -19.26 24.35 8.51
N ASN A 253 -18.87 23.37 7.69
CA ASN A 253 -18.68 21.98 8.10
C ASN A 253 -17.22 21.55 8.16
N GLY A 254 -16.31 22.51 8.29
CA GLY A 254 -14.89 22.27 8.58
C GLY A 254 -13.99 22.10 7.36
N SER A 255 -14.50 22.32 6.15
CA SER A 255 -13.68 22.35 4.94
C SER A 255 -12.80 23.60 4.88
N LYS A 256 -11.61 23.47 4.31
CA LYS A 256 -10.63 24.54 4.14
C LYS A 256 -10.48 24.87 2.66
N ASP A 257 -10.39 26.15 2.32
CA ASP A 257 -10.36 26.58 0.90
C ASP A 257 -9.19 26.00 0.11
N ASN A 258 -7.99 25.95 0.72
CA ASN A 258 -6.77 25.53 0.04
C ASN A 258 -6.52 24.01 0.12
N SER A 259 -7.35 23.23 0.80
CA SER A 259 -7.11 21.79 0.98
C SER A 259 -7.33 21.03 -0.32
N ALA A 260 -6.54 19.96 -0.51
CA ALA A 260 -6.82 19.00 -1.58
C ALA A 260 -8.12 18.25 -1.25
N LYS A 261 -9.05 18.17 -2.20
CA LYS A 261 -10.36 17.54 -2.00
C LYS A 261 -10.45 16.25 -2.79
N ILE A 262 -10.88 15.17 -2.16
CA ILE A 262 -11.00 13.84 -2.75
C ILE A 262 -12.41 13.30 -2.50
N ILE A 263 -13.08 12.80 -3.53
CA ILE A 263 -14.32 12.03 -3.43
C ILE A 263 -14.02 10.60 -3.82
N ILE A 264 -14.50 9.64 -3.01
CA ILE A 264 -14.37 8.20 -3.28
C ILE A 264 -15.78 7.60 -3.26
N VAL A 265 -16.28 7.21 -4.43
CA VAL A 265 -17.61 6.59 -4.56
C VAL A 265 -17.49 5.07 -4.51
N LEU A 266 -18.28 4.41 -3.66
CA LEU A 266 -18.38 2.96 -3.57
C LEU A 266 -19.82 2.54 -3.88
N SER A 267 -20.04 1.74 -4.93
CA SER A 267 -21.36 1.33 -5.42
C SER A 267 -21.37 -0.12 -5.92
N ASP A 268 -22.49 -0.84 -5.74
CA ASP A 268 -22.70 -2.19 -6.30
C ASP A 268 -23.59 -2.21 -7.56
N GLY A 269 -24.11 -1.05 -7.96
CA GLY A 269 -25.08 -0.99 -9.05
C GLY A 269 -25.21 0.37 -9.71
N LYS A 270 -26.09 0.37 -10.72
CA LYS A 270 -26.47 1.54 -11.52
C LYS A 270 -27.25 2.55 -10.69
N ILE A 271 -27.11 3.82 -11.00
CA ILE A 271 -27.95 4.90 -10.48
C ILE A 271 -29.43 4.59 -10.74
N LEU A 272 -30.25 4.65 -9.69
CA LEU A 272 -31.68 4.32 -9.72
C LEU A 272 -32.48 5.23 -8.79
N GLY A 273 -33.44 5.98 -9.35
CA GLY A 273 -34.31 6.86 -8.58
C GLY A 273 -33.62 8.12 -8.04
N ASP A 274 -32.49 8.50 -8.65
CA ASP A 274 -31.79 9.75 -8.36
C ASP A 274 -32.47 10.93 -9.06
N PRO A 275 -32.84 12.01 -8.34
CA PRO A 275 -33.40 13.21 -8.96
C PRO A 275 -32.37 14.05 -9.72
N MET A 276 -31.07 13.74 -9.61
CA MET A 276 -29.98 14.44 -10.29
C MET A 276 -29.22 13.49 -11.20
N THR A 277 -28.68 14.01 -12.30
CA THR A 277 -27.82 13.28 -13.24
C THR A 277 -26.34 13.48 -12.93
N LEU A 278 -25.48 12.57 -13.40
CA LEU A 278 -24.03 12.72 -13.26
C LEU A 278 -23.52 13.97 -13.97
N ASP A 279 -24.02 14.29 -15.16
CA ASP A 279 -23.62 15.49 -15.89
C ASP A 279 -23.92 16.77 -15.11
N GLU A 280 -25.07 16.84 -14.43
CA GLU A 280 -25.43 18.01 -13.63
C GLU A 280 -24.49 18.23 -12.46
N VAL A 281 -24.08 17.17 -11.75
CA VAL A 281 -23.20 17.31 -10.58
C VAL A 281 -21.73 17.46 -10.96
N LEU A 282 -21.26 16.72 -11.98
CA LEU A 282 -19.85 16.73 -12.37
C LEU A 282 -19.44 18.04 -13.06
N ASN A 283 -20.39 18.77 -13.64
CA ASN A 283 -20.15 20.09 -14.24
C ASN A 283 -20.32 21.27 -13.26
N LYS A 284 -20.59 21.02 -11.98
CA LYS A 284 -20.69 22.10 -10.97
C LYS A 284 -19.35 22.80 -10.76
N PRO A 285 -19.32 24.13 -10.57
CA PRO A 285 -18.09 24.86 -10.25
C PRO A 285 -17.34 24.31 -9.03
N GLN A 286 -18.08 23.83 -8.02
CA GLN A 286 -17.54 23.24 -6.80
C GLN A 286 -16.77 21.93 -7.06
N MET A 287 -17.02 21.25 -8.18
CA MET A 287 -16.29 20.04 -8.55
C MET A 287 -14.87 20.34 -9.07
N LYS A 288 -14.57 21.61 -9.41
CA LYS A 288 -13.26 21.99 -9.93
C LYS A 288 -12.17 21.78 -8.87
N GLY A 289 -11.15 21.01 -9.22
CA GLY A 289 -10.02 20.70 -8.33
C GLY A 289 -10.31 19.57 -7.33
N VAL A 290 -11.48 18.94 -7.40
CA VAL A 290 -11.79 17.74 -6.64
C VAL A 290 -11.29 16.51 -7.39
N THR A 291 -10.44 15.72 -6.75
CA THR A 291 -9.99 14.42 -7.26
C THR A 291 -11.07 13.37 -7.02
N ARG A 292 -11.39 12.55 -8.02
CA ARG A 292 -12.49 11.59 -7.92
C ARG A 292 -12.02 10.16 -8.16
N TYR A 293 -12.34 9.29 -7.21
CA TYR A 293 -12.21 7.84 -7.31
C TYR A 293 -13.60 7.22 -7.34
N SER A 294 -13.72 6.09 -8.03
CA SER A 294 -14.91 5.25 -7.98
C SER A 294 -14.52 3.78 -7.85
N ILE A 295 -15.29 3.02 -7.09
CA ILE A 295 -15.07 1.61 -6.77
C ILE A 295 -16.38 0.88 -7.05
N GLY A 296 -16.41 0.16 -8.16
CA GLY A 296 -17.52 -0.71 -8.53
C GLY A 296 -17.37 -2.10 -7.91
N VAL A 297 -18.44 -2.62 -7.31
CA VAL A 297 -18.41 -3.90 -6.60
C VAL A 297 -19.42 -4.88 -7.19
N GLY A 298 -18.94 -6.07 -7.55
CA GLY A 298 -19.79 -7.20 -7.91
C GLY A 298 -20.44 -7.12 -9.29
N ASP A 299 -21.31 -8.09 -9.55
CA ASP A 299 -21.91 -8.32 -10.86
C ASP A 299 -22.84 -7.19 -11.32
N GLY A 300 -23.42 -6.43 -10.39
CA GLY A 300 -24.30 -5.28 -10.70
C GLY A 300 -23.57 -4.15 -11.44
N ILE A 301 -22.24 -4.07 -11.27
CA ILE A 301 -21.35 -3.23 -12.08
C ILE A 301 -20.73 -4.04 -13.22
N LEU A 302 -20.07 -5.17 -12.91
CA LEU A 302 -19.21 -5.90 -13.87
C LEU A 302 -19.96 -6.45 -15.08
N LYS A 303 -21.24 -6.78 -14.94
CA LYS A 303 -22.08 -7.31 -16.02
C LYS A 303 -23.04 -6.27 -16.60
N ASN A 304 -22.95 -5.02 -16.14
CA ASN A 304 -23.80 -3.92 -16.57
C ASN A 304 -22.93 -2.78 -17.13
N LEU A 305 -22.95 -2.64 -18.46
CA LEU A 305 -22.14 -1.63 -19.16
C LEU A 305 -22.51 -0.21 -18.71
N ASP A 306 -23.80 0.11 -18.59
CA ASP A 306 -24.24 1.44 -18.14
C ASP A 306 -23.70 1.77 -16.74
N ALA A 307 -23.74 0.82 -15.82
CA ALA A 307 -23.25 1.04 -14.45
C ALA A 307 -21.72 1.18 -14.40
N THR A 308 -21.01 0.43 -15.26
CA THR A 308 -19.57 0.59 -15.46
C THR A 308 -19.24 1.97 -16.03
N GLU A 309 -19.99 2.42 -17.05
CA GLU A 309 -19.82 3.75 -17.66
C GLU A 309 -20.10 4.87 -16.66
N GLU A 310 -21.14 4.77 -15.84
CA GLU A 310 -21.44 5.71 -14.75
C GLU A 310 -20.26 5.83 -13.77
N MET A 311 -19.69 4.69 -13.34
CA MET A 311 -18.54 4.68 -12.42
C MET A 311 -17.28 5.24 -13.08
N MET A 312 -17.04 4.94 -14.35
CA MET A 312 -15.93 5.53 -15.13
C MET A 312 -16.10 7.04 -15.33
N GLN A 313 -17.34 7.53 -15.49
CA GLN A 313 -17.63 8.95 -15.63
C GLN A 313 -17.39 9.72 -14.31
N ILE A 314 -17.69 9.09 -13.17
CA ILE A 314 -17.43 9.66 -11.85
C ILE A 314 -15.93 9.82 -11.60
N ALA A 315 -15.13 8.80 -11.89
CA ALA A 315 -13.69 8.78 -11.60
C ALA A 315 -12.88 9.67 -12.55
N ASP A 316 -11.78 10.22 -12.05
CA ASP A 316 -10.75 10.76 -12.93
C ASP A 316 -10.02 9.62 -13.68
N PRO A 317 -9.33 9.92 -14.79
CA PRO A 317 -8.53 8.92 -15.51
C PRO A 317 -7.59 8.13 -14.58
N GLY A 318 -7.68 6.80 -14.63
CA GLY A 318 -6.87 5.88 -13.83
C GLY A 318 -7.26 5.76 -12.36
N LYS A 319 -8.43 6.31 -11.95
CA LYS A 319 -8.92 6.27 -10.56
C LYS A 319 -10.21 5.46 -10.37
N TYR A 320 -10.55 4.65 -11.37
CA TYR A 320 -11.64 3.69 -11.31
C TYR A 320 -11.10 2.32 -10.90
N TYR A 321 -11.71 1.72 -9.88
CA TYR A 321 -11.44 0.37 -9.44
C TYR A 321 -12.70 -0.49 -9.61
N ASN A 322 -12.49 -1.75 -9.96
CA ASN A 322 -13.54 -2.76 -9.99
C ASN A 322 -13.11 -3.99 -9.21
N VAL A 323 -14.01 -4.51 -8.39
CA VAL A 323 -13.78 -5.72 -7.61
C VAL A 323 -14.94 -6.70 -7.79
N SER A 324 -14.64 -8.00 -7.78
CA SER A 324 -15.64 -9.05 -8.01
C SER A 324 -16.65 -9.21 -6.86
N SER A 325 -16.29 -8.75 -5.66
CA SER A 325 -17.15 -8.79 -4.47
C SER A 325 -16.63 -7.86 -3.39
N TYR A 326 -17.43 -7.63 -2.36
CA TYR A 326 -17.02 -6.85 -1.18
C TYR A 326 -15.84 -7.46 -0.41
N ARG A 327 -15.53 -8.76 -0.58
CA ARG A 327 -14.34 -9.38 0.02
C ARG A 327 -13.04 -8.90 -0.64
N ALA A 328 -13.08 -8.66 -1.94
CA ALA A 328 -11.95 -8.20 -2.75
C ALA A 328 -11.66 -6.69 -2.60
N LEU A 329 -12.45 -5.96 -1.80
CA LEU A 329 -12.15 -4.56 -1.47
C LEU A 329 -10.78 -4.39 -0.79
N ASN A 330 -10.31 -5.41 -0.07
CA ASN A 330 -9.01 -5.37 0.58
C ASN A 330 -7.85 -5.28 -0.43
N ASP A 331 -8.02 -5.79 -1.65
CA ASP A 331 -6.97 -5.88 -2.66
C ASP A 331 -6.60 -4.50 -3.20
N ILE A 332 -7.56 -3.58 -3.20
CA ILE A 332 -7.37 -2.22 -3.71
C ILE A 332 -6.96 -1.22 -2.63
N VAL A 333 -7.00 -1.60 -1.33
CA VAL A 333 -6.71 -0.72 -0.19
C VAL A 333 -5.37 -0.01 -0.37
N SER A 334 -4.30 -0.77 -0.63
CA SER A 334 -2.97 -0.19 -0.78
C SER A 334 -2.84 0.73 -2.00
N SER A 335 -3.49 0.41 -3.12
CA SER A 335 -3.48 1.27 -4.31
C SER A 335 -4.22 2.58 -4.05
N LEU A 336 -5.40 2.50 -3.43
CA LEU A 336 -6.21 3.66 -3.09
C LEU A 336 -5.50 4.56 -2.06
N GLU A 337 -4.90 3.98 -1.02
CA GLU A 337 -4.11 4.72 -0.02
C GLU A 337 -2.97 5.51 -0.67
N ARG A 338 -2.21 4.87 -1.59
CA ARG A 338 -1.14 5.54 -2.33
C ARG A 338 -1.66 6.72 -3.14
N GLY A 339 -2.79 6.54 -3.82
CA GLY A 339 -3.47 7.57 -4.57
C GLY A 339 -3.99 8.73 -3.70
N ILE A 340 -4.46 8.45 -2.48
CA ILE A 340 -4.93 9.46 -1.52
C ILE A 340 -3.76 10.28 -0.96
N ILE A 341 -2.68 9.62 -0.55
CA ILE A 341 -1.54 10.25 0.12
C ILE A 341 -0.62 10.98 -0.89
N GLY A 342 -0.82 10.74 -2.19
CA GLY A 342 0.01 11.32 -3.24
C GLY A 342 1.40 10.68 -3.31
N THR A 343 1.59 9.49 -2.70
CA THR A 343 2.78 8.69 -2.95
C THR A 343 2.64 8.12 -4.35
N LYS A 344 3.38 8.67 -5.33
CA LYS A 344 3.45 8.08 -6.68
C LYS A 344 3.68 6.58 -6.55
N ASP A 345 2.87 5.79 -7.24
CA ASP A 345 3.21 4.40 -7.51
C ASP A 345 4.64 4.42 -8.08
N PRO A 346 5.61 3.72 -7.49
CA PRO A 346 6.95 3.73 -8.04
C PRO A 346 6.94 3.23 -9.50
N GLY A 347 5.92 2.47 -9.89
CA GLY A 347 5.72 1.86 -11.20
C GLY A 347 6.09 0.38 -11.18
N THR A 348 5.72 -0.32 -12.24
CA THR A 348 6.09 -1.71 -12.46
C THR A 348 6.92 -1.82 -13.73
N GLU A 349 8.07 -2.49 -13.65
CA GLU A 349 8.95 -2.76 -14.77
C GLU A 349 8.84 -4.22 -15.16
N ILE A 350 8.40 -4.49 -16.39
CA ILE A 350 8.07 -5.82 -16.89
C ILE A 350 9.01 -6.15 -18.04
N ALA A 351 9.87 -7.14 -17.85
CA ALA A 351 10.79 -7.61 -18.88
C ALA A 351 10.32 -8.95 -19.46
N PHE A 352 9.99 -8.97 -20.75
CA PHE A 352 9.79 -10.21 -21.49
C PHE A 352 11.14 -10.78 -21.95
N VAL A 353 11.35 -12.06 -21.66
CA VAL A 353 12.43 -12.87 -22.21
C VAL A 353 11.83 -13.77 -23.27
N LEU A 354 11.99 -13.37 -24.54
CA LEU A 354 11.38 -13.99 -25.71
C LEU A 354 12.35 -14.98 -26.37
N ASP A 355 11.93 -16.24 -26.45
CA ASP A 355 12.61 -17.24 -27.26
C ASP A 355 12.49 -16.90 -28.74
N GLY A 356 13.63 -16.67 -29.37
CA GLY A 356 13.78 -16.45 -30.80
C GLY A 356 14.68 -17.48 -31.44
N SER A 357 14.82 -18.66 -30.82
CA SER A 357 15.67 -19.76 -31.29
C SER A 357 15.13 -20.40 -32.58
N GLY A 358 15.86 -21.40 -33.11
CA GLY A 358 15.54 -22.03 -34.40
C GLY A 358 14.43 -23.08 -34.34
N SER A 359 13.95 -23.46 -33.16
CA SER A 359 12.83 -24.41 -32.98
C SER A 359 11.48 -23.80 -33.38
N ILE A 360 11.35 -22.48 -33.21
CA ILE A 360 10.10 -21.75 -33.45
C ILE A 360 9.98 -21.42 -34.94
N GLN A 361 8.84 -21.78 -35.54
CA GLN A 361 8.52 -21.40 -36.92
C GLN A 361 8.13 -19.92 -37.02
N ASP A 362 8.37 -19.28 -38.16
CA ASP A 362 8.10 -17.85 -38.38
C ASP A 362 6.68 -17.42 -37.98
N ASP A 363 5.67 -18.23 -38.33
CA ASP A 363 4.26 -17.96 -37.98
C ASP A 363 4.01 -18.04 -36.48
N ASP A 364 4.70 -18.93 -35.77
CA ASP A 364 4.58 -19.09 -34.32
C ASP A 364 5.36 -18.00 -33.59
N PHE A 365 6.51 -17.57 -34.13
CA PHE A 365 7.23 -16.40 -33.63
C PHE A 365 6.40 -15.13 -33.81
N GLN A 366 5.65 -15.00 -34.91
CA GLN A 366 4.70 -13.90 -35.09
C GLN A 366 3.60 -13.91 -34.01
N LYS A 367 3.01 -15.07 -33.69
CA LYS A 367 2.03 -15.19 -32.60
C LYS A 367 2.63 -14.85 -31.23
N ALA A 368 3.89 -15.19 -30.97
CA ALA A 368 4.60 -14.80 -29.76
C ALA A 368 4.71 -13.26 -29.63
N LYS A 369 5.06 -12.59 -30.73
CA LYS A 369 5.10 -11.11 -30.79
C LYS A 369 3.71 -10.49 -30.60
N ASP A 370 2.69 -11.08 -31.23
CA ASP A 370 1.31 -10.61 -31.10
C ASP A 370 0.79 -10.77 -29.66
N PHE A 371 1.16 -11.85 -28.97
CA PHE A 371 0.87 -12.05 -27.56
C PHE A 371 1.51 -10.94 -26.69
N ILE A 372 2.81 -10.68 -26.85
CA ILE A 372 3.50 -9.60 -26.11
C ILE A 372 2.87 -8.23 -26.42
N TYR A 373 2.56 -7.96 -27.69
CA TYR A 373 1.85 -6.75 -28.12
C TYR A 373 0.51 -6.61 -27.39
N ASN A 374 -0.27 -7.68 -27.29
CA ASN A 374 -1.58 -7.68 -26.64
C ASN A 374 -1.45 -7.43 -25.14
N VAL A 375 -0.52 -8.11 -24.45
CA VAL A 375 -0.25 -7.86 -23.02
C VAL A 375 0.11 -6.39 -22.80
N MET A 376 1.07 -5.85 -23.57
CA MET A 376 1.48 -4.44 -23.44
C MET A 376 0.31 -3.49 -23.67
N SER A 377 -0.44 -3.70 -24.76
CA SER A 377 -1.61 -2.89 -25.13
C SER A 377 -2.70 -2.90 -24.05
N ASN A 378 -2.95 -4.05 -23.42
CA ASN A 378 -3.99 -4.20 -22.41
C ASN A 378 -3.55 -3.69 -21.04
N VAL A 379 -2.35 -4.04 -20.59
CA VAL A 379 -1.81 -3.56 -19.31
C VAL A 379 -1.71 -2.04 -19.29
N TRP A 380 -1.33 -1.38 -20.39
CA TRP A 380 -1.26 0.07 -20.44
C TRP A 380 -2.60 0.81 -20.36
N LYS A 381 -3.72 0.12 -20.51
CA LYS A 381 -5.06 0.71 -20.31
C LYS A 381 -5.37 0.90 -18.83
N THR A 382 -4.75 0.09 -17.96
CA THR A 382 -5.07 0.01 -16.52
C THR A 382 -3.88 0.36 -15.63
N CYS A 383 -2.65 0.12 -16.08
CA CYS A 383 -1.41 0.43 -15.38
C CYS A 383 -0.62 1.52 -16.12
N PHE A 384 -0.72 2.76 -15.64
CA PHE A 384 -0.10 3.92 -16.29
C PHE A 384 1.40 4.05 -16.02
N ASP A 385 1.88 3.54 -14.89
CA ASP A 385 3.30 3.50 -14.51
C ASP A 385 3.95 2.12 -14.79
N CYS A 386 3.35 1.31 -15.68
CA CYS A 386 3.94 0.06 -16.17
C CYS A 386 4.84 0.32 -17.40
N ASN A 387 6.11 -0.04 -17.29
CA ASN A 387 7.10 0.04 -18.37
C ASN A 387 7.57 -1.36 -18.78
N PHE A 388 7.68 -1.58 -20.08
CA PHE A 388 8.05 -2.85 -20.68
C PHE A 388 9.44 -2.83 -21.28
N ALA A 389 10.14 -3.95 -21.15
CA ALA A 389 11.35 -4.24 -21.90
C ALA A 389 11.19 -5.61 -22.56
N ILE A 390 11.89 -5.82 -23.68
CA ILE A 390 11.88 -7.09 -24.40
C ILE A 390 13.32 -7.46 -24.71
N VAL A 391 13.71 -8.64 -24.25
CA VAL A 391 15.00 -9.28 -24.53
C VAL A 391 14.71 -10.55 -25.29
N GLN A 392 15.22 -10.65 -26.51
CA GLN A 392 15.15 -11.86 -27.31
C GLN A 392 16.45 -12.66 -27.17
N TYR A 393 16.36 -13.99 -27.18
CA TYR A 393 17.53 -14.87 -27.25
C TYR A 393 17.47 -15.86 -28.42
N GLY A 394 18.65 -16.34 -28.81
CA GLY A 394 18.88 -17.23 -29.93
C GLY A 394 20.38 -17.58 -29.99
N SER A 395 20.97 -17.50 -31.18
CA SER A 395 22.44 -17.46 -31.36
C SER A 395 23.13 -16.38 -30.51
N LEU A 396 22.45 -15.25 -30.28
CA LEU A 396 22.86 -14.14 -29.42
C LEU A 396 21.68 -13.64 -28.55
N ILE A 397 21.96 -12.82 -27.56
CA ILE A 397 20.96 -12.12 -26.75
C ILE A 397 20.86 -10.68 -27.26
N ARG A 398 19.65 -10.20 -27.54
CA ARG A 398 19.39 -8.85 -28.05
C ARG A 398 18.28 -8.18 -27.28
N THR A 399 18.54 -6.96 -26.82
CA THR A 399 17.48 -6.07 -26.36
C THR A 399 16.71 -5.52 -27.56
N GLU A 400 15.42 -5.83 -27.64
CA GLU A 400 14.50 -5.35 -28.68
C GLU A 400 13.76 -4.08 -28.25
N LEU A 401 13.51 -3.94 -26.94
CA LEU A 401 12.82 -2.80 -26.34
C LEU A 401 13.43 -2.49 -24.96
N LEU A 402 13.76 -1.22 -24.72
CA LEU A 402 14.26 -0.71 -23.44
C LEU A 402 13.13 -0.13 -22.58
N LEU A 403 13.34 -0.04 -21.25
CA LEU A 403 12.36 0.63 -20.37
C LEU A 403 12.16 2.11 -20.72
N LEU A 404 13.18 2.79 -21.25
CA LEU A 404 13.09 4.17 -21.74
C LEU A 404 12.20 4.33 -22.99
N ASP A 405 12.00 3.26 -23.78
CA ASP A 405 11.20 3.35 -25.02
C ASP A 405 9.71 3.58 -24.73
N ASN A 406 9.27 3.31 -23.50
CA ASN A 406 7.86 3.38 -23.08
C ASN A 406 7.29 4.81 -23.05
N GLU A 407 8.14 5.84 -23.17
CA GLU A 407 7.69 7.22 -23.39
C GLU A 407 6.87 7.35 -24.69
N ASP A 408 7.22 6.56 -25.71
CA ASP A 408 6.44 6.41 -26.95
C ASP A 408 5.83 5.01 -27.01
N ARG A 409 4.65 4.84 -26.42
CA ARG A 409 3.92 3.56 -26.42
C ARG A 409 3.57 3.08 -27.83
N ALA A 410 3.19 3.99 -28.73
CA ALA A 410 2.85 3.63 -30.10
C ALA A 410 4.08 3.14 -30.87
N GLY A 411 5.20 3.85 -30.76
CA GLY A 411 6.49 3.43 -31.30
C GLY A 411 6.99 2.12 -30.69
N SER A 412 6.79 1.91 -29.38
CA SER A 412 7.13 0.66 -28.69
C SER A 412 6.35 -0.53 -29.27
N LEU A 413 5.04 -0.39 -29.47
CA LEU A 413 4.21 -1.44 -30.10
C LEU A 413 4.64 -1.73 -31.54
N LEU A 414 5.05 -0.71 -32.29
CA LEU A 414 5.60 -0.89 -33.64
C LEU A 414 6.94 -1.62 -33.61
N LYS A 415 7.82 -1.30 -32.64
CA LYS A 415 9.08 -2.04 -32.42
C LYS A 415 8.79 -3.53 -32.17
N VAL A 416 7.82 -3.86 -31.30
CA VAL A 416 7.43 -5.27 -31.05
C VAL A 416 7.06 -5.99 -32.34
N LYS A 417 6.20 -5.39 -33.17
CA LYS A 417 5.79 -6.00 -34.46
C LYS A 417 6.98 -6.24 -35.39
N GLN A 418 7.98 -5.36 -35.36
CA GLN A 418 9.16 -5.40 -36.22
C GLN A 418 10.30 -6.28 -35.71
N ILE A 419 10.18 -6.89 -34.52
CA ILE A 419 11.18 -7.82 -33.99
C ILE A 419 11.40 -8.95 -35.01
N LYS A 420 12.67 -9.18 -35.34
CA LYS A 420 13.13 -10.25 -36.23
C LYS A 420 13.73 -11.39 -35.43
N GLN A 421 13.34 -12.61 -35.75
CA GLN A 421 13.84 -13.82 -35.11
C GLN A 421 15.36 -13.97 -35.27
N ILE A 422 16.05 -14.40 -34.21
CA ILE A 422 17.53 -14.56 -34.17
C ILE A 422 17.98 -15.95 -34.64
N TYR A 423 17.11 -16.96 -34.47
CA TYR A 423 17.31 -18.38 -34.73
C TYR A 423 18.41 -19.04 -33.87
N ASN A 424 18.58 -20.35 -34.07
CA ASN A 424 19.61 -21.24 -33.49
C ASN A 424 19.34 -21.68 -32.03
N LEU A 425 20.17 -21.26 -31.06
CA LEU A 425 20.26 -21.83 -29.70
C LEU A 425 19.23 -21.27 -28.70
N THR A 426 19.04 -21.93 -27.56
CA THR A 426 18.13 -21.53 -26.47
C THR A 426 18.91 -21.11 -25.20
N LYS A 427 19.35 -19.84 -25.15
CA LYS A 427 20.18 -19.26 -24.07
C LYS A 427 19.36 -18.55 -22.99
N THR A 428 18.40 -19.25 -22.38
CA THR A 428 17.40 -18.69 -21.46
C THR A 428 18.00 -18.11 -20.17
N ALA A 429 18.92 -18.81 -19.51
CA ALA A 429 19.53 -18.35 -18.26
C ALA A 429 20.40 -17.10 -18.49
N SER A 430 21.17 -17.09 -19.58
CA SER A 430 21.94 -15.91 -19.98
C SER A 430 21.04 -14.72 -20.35
N ALA A 431 19.88 -14.96 -20.95
CA ALA A 431 18.91 -13.91 -21.27
C ALA A 431 18.27 -13.29 -20.02
N ILE A 432 17.94 -14.12 -19.03
CA ILE A 432 17.50 -13.64 -17.70
C ILE A 432 18.61 -12.80 -17.06
N ASN A 433 19.88 -13.24 -17.15
CA ASN A 433 20.99 -12.47 -16.63
C ASN A 433 21.10 -11.10 -17.31
N HIS A 434 20.95 -11.05 -18.65
CA HIS A 434 20.94 -9.81 -19.42
C HIS A 434 19.82 -8.85 -18.96
N VAL A 435 18.64 -9.37 -18.61
CA VAL A 435 17.60 -8.53 -18.00
C VAL A 435 18.08 -7.90 -16.69
N LEU A 436 18.71 -8.68 -15.81
CA LEU A 436 19.20 -8.16 -14.53
C LEU A 436 20.34 -7.15 -14.67
N THR A 437 21.23 -7.33 -15.64
CA THR A 437 22.46 -6.54 -15.77
C THR A 437 22.36 -5.39 -16.76
N ASP A 438 21.46 -5.46 -17.74
CA ASP A 438 21.40 -4.54 -18.88
C ASP A 438 20.00 -3.95 -19.10
N ILE A 439 18.97 -4.37 -18.36
CA ILE A 439 17.62 -3.79 -18.44
C ILE A 439 17.23 -3.14 -17.11
N PHE A 440 17.32 -3.87 -16.00
CA PHE A 440 17.00 -3.38 -14.66
C PHE A 440 18.13 -2.53 -14.06
N ILE A 441 18.61 -1.56 -14.85
CA ILE A 441 19.62 -0.58 -14.46
C ILE A 441 19.15 0.85 -14.76
N PRO A 442 19.55 1.86 -13.95
CA PRO A 442 19.12 3.24 -14.13
C PRO A 442 19.38 3.82 -15.52
N GLU A 443 20.52 3.47 -16.13
CA GLU A 443 20.95 3.94 -17.45
C GLU A 443 20.00 3.50 -18.58
N LYS A 444 19.15 2.51 -18.30
CA LYS A 444 18.21 1.90 -19.26
C LYS A 444 16.75 2.15 -18.90
N GLY A 445 16.50 3.01 -17.90
CA GLY A 445 15.18 3.48 -17.49
C GLY A 445 14.63 2.80 -16.24
N SER A 446 15.38 1.90 -15.62
CA SER A 446 14.95 1.27 -14.37
C SER A 446 15.02 2.26 -13.21
N LYS A 447 13.99 2.29 -12.37
CA LYS A 447 13.90 3.16 -11.21
C LYS A 447 14.15 2.36 -9.93
N ASN A 448 14.64 3.05 -8.91
CA ASN A 448 14.69 2.49 -7.56
C ASN A 448 13.26 2.42 -7.00
N ASN A 449 12.97 1.35 -6.25
CA ASN A 449 11.68 1.06 -5.60
C ASN A 449 10.51 0.69 -6.54
N THR A 450 10.72 0.45 -7.84
CA THR A 450 9.70 -0.17 -8.72
C THR A 450 9.55 -1.66 -8.46
N ALA A 451 8.33 -2.18 -8.61
CA ALA A 451 8.13 -3.62 -8.74
C ALA A 451 8.78 -4.11 -10.04
N LYS A 452 9.49 -5.23 -9.99
CA LYS A 452 10.19 -5.80 -11.15
C LYS A 452 9.64 -7.18 -11.47
N ILE A 453 9.28 -7.40 -12.71
CA ILE A 453 8.69 -8.65 -13.20
C ILE A 453 9.50 -9.15 -14.40
N ILE A 454 9.85 -10.44 -14.39
CA ILE A 454 10.40 -11.14 -15.55
C ILE A 454 9.37 -12.17 -16.02
N ILE A 455 9.08 -12.18 -17.32
CA ILE A 455 8.19 -13.17 -17.97
C ILE A 455 8.99 -13.89 -19.05
N VAL A 456 9.25 -15.18 -18.85
CA VAL A 456 9.99 -16.01 -19.82
C VAL A 456 9.01 -16.76 -20.71
N LEU A 457 9.14 -16.65 -22.03
CA LEU A 457 8.36 -17.41 -23.02
C LEU A 457 9.32 -18.30 -23.81
N SER A 458 9.12 -19.63 -23.78
CA SER A 458 9.98 -20.60 -24.48
C SER A 458 9.23 -21.83 -24.96
N ASP A 459 9.72 -22.46 -26.05
CA ASP A 459 9.20 -23.72 -26.59
C ASP A 459 10.11 -24.94 -26.35
N GLY A 460 11.23 -24.77 -25.65
CA GLY A 460 12.23 -25.82 -25.52
C GLY A 460 13.10 -25.78 -24.26
N GLU A 461 13.95 -26.79 -24.16
CA GLU A 461 14.98 -26.90 -23.11
C GLU A 461 16.08 -25.86 -23.33
N ILE A 462 16.78 -25.51 -22.25
CA ILE A 462 18.00 -24.71 -22.32
C ILE A 462 19.10 -25.52 -23.02
N LEU A 463 19.68 -24.97 -24.10
CA LEU A 463 20.71 -25.63 -24.92
C LEU A 463 21.91 -24.73 -25.13
N GLU A 464 23.10 -25.24 -24.78
CA GLU A 464 24.39 -24.55 -24.94
C GLU A 464 24.43 -23.14 -24.33
N ASP A 465 23.69 -22.95 -23.24
CA ASP A 465 23.72 -21.73 -22.45
C ASP A 465 25.00 -21.71 -21.60
N PRO A 466 25.83 -20.64 -21.68
CA PRO A 466 27.02 -20.52 -20.86
C PRO A 466 26.74 -20.31 -19.36
N MET A 467 25.48 -20.04 -18.99
CA MET A 467 25.05 -19.86 -17.60
C MET A 467 23.98 -20.89 -17.24
N THR A 468 23.99 -21.33 -16.00
CA THR A 468 22.96 -22.20 -15.43
C THR A 468 21.84 -21.39 -14.78
N LEU A 469 20.66 -22.00 -14.62
CA LEU A 469 19.55 -21.36 -13.89
C LEU A 469 19.93 -21.05 -12.43
N ASP A 470 20.64 -21.93 -11.74
CA ASP A 470 21.06 -21.69 -10.36
C ASP A 470 21.99 -20.48 -10.25
N GLU A 471 22.90 -20.27 -11.21
CA GLU A 471 23.80 -19.12 -11.19
C GLU A 471 23.06 -17.79 -11.33
N VAL A 472 22.06 -17.71 -12.22
CA VAL A 472 21.31 -16.46 -12.45
C VAL A 472 20.27 -16.21 -11.36
N LEU A 473 19.57 -17.25 -10.91
CA LEU A 473 18.48 -17.11 -9.93
C LEU A 473 19.00 -16.77 -8.53
N ASN A 474 20.25 -17.12 -8.20
CA ASN A 474 20.88 -16.78 -6.93
C ASN A 474 21.60 -15.42 -6.93
N LYS A 475 21.50 -14.63 -8.01
CA LYS A 475 22.13 -13.30 -8.06
C LYS A 475 21.45 -12.31 -7.11
N PRO A 476 22.19 -11.40 -6.45
CA PRO A 476 21.61 -10.35 -5.61
C PRO A 476 20.57 -9.49 -6.33
N GLN A 477 20.78 -9.24 -7.63
CA GLN A 477 19.88 -8.47 -8.49
C GLN A 477 18.52 -9.15 -8.70
N MET A 478 18.43 -10.47 -8.51
CA MET A 478 17.17 -11.22 -8.60
C MET A 478 16.28 -10.99 -7.36
N LYS A 479 16.82 -10.43 -6.27
CA LYS A 479 16.06 -10.20 -5.04
C LYS A 479 14.91 -9.21 -5.28
N GLY A 480 13.68 -9.65 -5.00
CA GLY A 480 12.46 -8.83 -5.15
C GLY A 480 11.94 -8.77 -6.58
N VAL A 481 12.51 -9.54 -7.50
CA VAL A 481 11.98 -9.72 -8.86
C VAL A 481 10.94 -10.84 -8.84
N THR A 482 9.73 -10.57 -9.31
CA THR A 482 8.69 -11.57 -9.52
C THR A 482 8.92 -12.28 -10.85
N ARG A 483 8.81 -13.61 -10.88
CA ARG A 483 9.17 -14.42 -12.05
C ARG A 483 7.98 -15.25 -12.55
N TYR A 484 7.64 -15.08 -13.82
CA TYR A 484 6.70 -15.90 -14.56
C TYR A 484 7.43 -16.68 -15.64
N SER A 485 6.92 -17.85 -15.98
CA SER A 485 7.37 -18.61 -17.14
C SER A 485 6.18 -19.20 -17.89
N ILE A 486 6.26 -19.19 -19.22
CA ILE A 486 5.23 -19.63 -20.16
C ILE A 486 5.87 -20.65 -21.10
N GLY A 487 5.56 -21.93 -20.88
CA GLY A 487 6.00 -23.03 -21.73
C GLY A 487 5.04 -23.27 -22.89
N VAL A 488 5.55 -23.37 -24.11
CA VAL A 488 4.72 -23.52 -25.31
C VAL A 488 5.01 -24.82 -26.04
N GLY A 489 3.97 -25.62 -26.29
CA GLY A 489 4.04 -26.78 -27.18
C GLY A 489 4.80 -27.98 -26.64
N ASP A 490 4.97 -28.97 -27.51
CA ASP A 490 5.51 -30.29 -27.16
C ASP A 490 6.97 -30.27 -26.71
N GLY A 491 7.76 -29.30 -27.16
CA GLY A 491 9.15 -29.14 -26.76
C GLY A 491 9.32 -28.84 -25.27
N ILE A 492 8.28 -28.28 -24.63
CA ILE A 492 8.16 -28.21 -23.17
C ILE A 492 7.30 -29.38 -22.65
N LEU A 493 6.06 -29.50 -23.11
CA LEU A 493 5.03 -30.35 -22.48
C LEU A 493 5.36 -31.85 -22.47
N LYS A 494 6.14 -32.33 -23.45
CA LYS A 494 6.56 -33.74 -23.53
C LYS A 494 7.96 -33.99 -22.98
N LYS A 495 8.62 -32.95 -22.46
CA LYS A 495 10.00 -33.02 -21.96
C LYS A 495 10.06 -32.65 -20.47
N PRO A 496 10.22 -33.64 -19.57
CA PRO A 496 10.21 -33.39 -18.13
C PRO A 496 11.28 -32.39 -17.65
N ASN A 497 12.46 -32.38 -18.29
CA ASN A 497 13.52 -31.42 -17.94
C ASN A 497 13.13 -29.99 -18.31
N ALA A 498 12.53 -29.78 -19.49
CA ALA A 498 12.03 -28.47 -19.91
C ALA A 498 10.98 -27.91 -18.93
N VAL A 499 10.02 -28.75 -18.52
CA VAL A 499 9.02 -28.37 -17.50
C VAL A 499 9.71 -27.99 -16.18
N LYS A 500 10.72 -28.78 -15.76
CA LYS A 500 11.48 -28.50 -14.54
C LYS A 500 12.22 -27.16 -14.62
N GLU A 501 12.84 -26.85 -15.75
CA GLU A 501 13.51 -25.57 -16.00
C GLU A 501 12.52 -24.40 -15.89
N MET A 502 11.36 -24.52 -16.55
CA MET A 502 10.31 -23.49 -16.49
C MET A 502 9.76 -23.29 -15.08
N MET A 503 9.54 -24.37 -14.32
CA MET A 503 9.12 -24.29 -12.92
C MET A 503 10.20 -23.73 -12.00
N GLN A 504 11.49 -23.93 -12.32
CA GLN A 504 12.59 -23.34 -11.55
C GLN A 504 12.72 -21.82 -11.80
N ILE A 505 12.45 -21.39 -13.03
CA ILE A 505 12.41 -19.97 -13.41
C ILE A 505 11.27 -19.25 -12.69
N ALA A 506 10.06 -19.80 -12.71
CA ALA A 506 8.88 -19.16 -12.13
C ALA A 506 8.87 -19.20 -10.60
N ASP A 507 8.23 -18.20 -10.00
CA ASP A 507 7.83 -18.29 -8.60
C ASP A 507 6.67 -19.30 -8.43
N PRO A 508 6.40 -19.80 -7.21
CA PRO A 508 5.32 -20.74 -6.96
C PRO A 508 3.97 -20.24 -7.51
N GLY A 509 3.29 -21.07 -8.30
CA GLY A 509 1.99 -20.75 -8.91
C GLY A 509 2.06 -19.90 -10.19
N LYS A 510 3.24 -19.47 -10.63
CA LYS A 510 3.42 -18.53 -11.75
C LYS A 510 3.99 -19.16 -13.03
N TYR A 511 3.89 -20.49 -13.13
CA TYR A 511 4.21 -21.25 -14.35
C TYR A 511 2.93 -21.50 -15.15
N TYR A 512 2.93 -21.05 -16.39
CA TYR A 512 1.89 -21.27 -17.38
C TYR A 512 2.39 -22.22 -18.47
N SER A 513 1.48 -23.02 -19.02
CA SER A 513 1.79 -23.86 -20.16
C SER A 513 0.65 -23.93 -21.15
N VAL A 514 0.95 -23.86 -22.44
CA VAL A 514 -0.05 -23.92 -23.52
C VAL A 514 0.37 -24.92 -24.59
N SER A 515 -0.59 -25.53 -25.28
CA SER A 515 -0.32 -26.58 -26.27
C SER A 515 0.30 -26.06 -27.57
N SER A 516 0.16 -24.77 -27.86
CA SER A 516 0.74 -24.12 -29.04
C SER A 516 0.74 -22.60 -28.87
N TYR A 517 1.47 -21.89 -29.73
CA TYR A 517 1.46 -20.42 -29.76
C TYR A 517 0.07 -19.82 -30.04
N GLY A 518 -0.81 -20.56 -30.73
CA GLY A 518 -2.20 -20.13 -30.94
C GLY A 518 -3.03 -20.09 -29.66
N ALA A 519 -2.66 -20.87 -28.64
CA ALA A 519 -3.34 -20.95 -27.36
C ALA A 519 -2.80 -19.96 -26.32
N LEU A 520 -1.83 -19.11 -26.67
CA LEU A 520 -1.31 -18.07 -25.76
C LEU A 520 -2.40 -17.08 -25.32
N ASN A 521 -3.43 -16.87 -26.15
CA ASN A 521 -4.55 -16.02 -25.79
C ASN A 521 -5.39 -16.60 -24.63
N ASP A 522 -5.32 -17.91 -24.37
CA ASP A 522 -6.10 -18.55 -23.31
C ASP A 522 -5.59 -18.16 -21.91
N ILE A 523 -4.31 -17.80 -21.80
CA ILE A 523 -3.69 -17.38 -20.53
C ILE A 523 -3.61 -15.85 -20.38
N LEU A 524 -3.93 -15.10 -21.45
CA LEU A 524 -3.73 -13.65 -21.53
C LEU A 524 -4.39 -12.92 -20.36
N SER A 525 -5.68 -13.13 -20.14
CA SER A 525 -6.42 -12.44 -19.08
C SER A 525 -5.97 -12.84 -17.67
N SER A 526 -5.51 -14.07 -17.46
CA SER A 526 -4.99 -14.52 -16.16
C SER A 526 -3.66 -13.83 -15.86
N LEU A 527 -2.75 -13.84 -16.84
CA LEU A 527 -1.43 -13.23 -16.70
C LEU A 527 -1.54 -11.71 -16.51
N GLU A 528 -2.40 -11.03 -17.27
CA GLU A 528 -2.66 -9.59 -17.12
C GLU A 528 -3.13 -9.25 -15.70
N ARG A 529 -4.09 -10.00 -15.18
CA ARG A 529 -4.64 -9.83 -13.83
C ARG A 529 -3.55 -9.95 -12.76
N GLU A 530 -2.69 -10.95 -12.87
CA GLU A 530 -1.58 -11.17 -11.94
C GLU A 530 -0.46 -10.12 -12.07
N ILE A 531 -0.19 -9.60 -13.27
CA ILE A 531 0.76 -8.51 -13.50
C ILE A 531 0.26 -7.20 -12.87
N ILE A 532 -1.04 -6.92 -12.96
CA ILE A 532 -1.66 -5.68 -12.45
C ILE A 532 -1.95 -5.78 -10.93
N GLY A 533 -1.74 -6.95 -10.31
CA GLY A 533 -1.97 -7.17 -8.88
C GLY A 533 -3.45 -7.27 -8.49
N THR A 534 -4.31 -7.67 -9.43
CA THR A 534 -5.73 -7.94 -9.17
C THR A 534 -5.92 -9.42 -8.81
N GLU A 535 -5.30 -9.92 -7.74
CA GLU A 535 -5.46 -11.32 -7.32
C GLU A 535 -6.93 -11.65 -6.97
N GLY A 536 -7.65 -12.26 -7.91
CA GLY A 536 -8.91 -12.94 -7.66
C GLY A 536 -8.68 -14.45 -7.71
N ASP A 537 -8.66 -15.06 -6.52
CA ASP A 537 -8.76 -16.48 -6.19
C ASP A 537 -8.04 -17.52 -7.05
N SER A 538 -7.10 -18.20 -6.38
CA SER A 538 -6.74 -19.60 -6.59
C SER A 538 -7.88 -20.46 -7.12
N VAL A 539 -7.76 -20.88 -8.38
CA VAL A 539 -8.55 -21.98 -8.93
C VAL A 539 -8.09 -23.27 -8.23
N THR A 540 -8.78 -23.67 -7.16
CA THR A 540 -8.72 -25.06 -6.69
C THR A 540 -9.38 -25.93 -7.75
N THR A 541 -8.57 -26.46 -8.66
CA THR A 541 -8.99 -27.55 -9.54
C THR A 541 -9.13 -28.82 -8.70
N THR A 542 -10.33 -29.07 -8.19
CA THR A 542 -10.69 -30.37 -7.63
C THR A 542 -10.63 -31.40 -8.75
N VAL A 543 -9.60 -32.24 -8.75
CA VAL A 543 -9.52 -33.42 -9.60
C VAL A 543 -10.61 -34.40 -9.15
N LEU A 544 -11.65 -34.57 -9.96
CA LEU A 544 -12.59 -35.68 -9.82
C LEU A 544 -11.86 -36.97 -10.23
N GLN A 545 -11.49 -37.79 -9.24
CA GLN A 545 -11.26 -39.21 -9.48
C GLN A 545 -12.61 -39.86 -9.79
N ILE A 546 -12.75 -40.34 -11.02
CA ILE A 546 -13.82 -41.26 -11.39
C ILE A 546 -13.25 -42.67 -11.15
N ASN A 547 -13.93 -43.44 -10.29
CA ASN A 547 -13.66 -44.87 -10.09
C ASN A 547 -13.98 -45.68 -11.34
#